data_AF-A0A7J8D2D1-F1
#
_entry.id   AF-A0A7J8D2D1-F1
#
_cell.length_a   1.000
_cell.length_b   1.000
_cell.length_c   1.000
_cell.angle_alpha   90.00
_cell.angle_beta   90.00
_cell.angle_gamma   90.00
#
_symmetry.space_group_name_H-M   'P 1'
#
loop_
_entity.id
_entity.type
_entity.pdbx_description
1 polymer ?
#
loop_
_entity_poly.entity_id
_entity_poly.type
_entity_poly.pdbx_seq_one_letter_code
_entity_poly.pdbx_strand_id
1 'polypeptide(L)'
;MAQWNQLQQLDTRYLEQLHQLYSDSFPMELRQFLAPWIESQDWAYAASKESHATLVFHNLLGEIDQQYSRFLQESNVLYQHNLRRIKQFLQSRYLEKPMEIARIVARCLWEESRLLQTAATAAQQGGQANHPTAAVVTEKQQMLEQHLQDVRKRVQDLEQKMKVVENLQDDFDFNYKTLKSQGDMQDLNGNNQSVTRQKMQQLEQMLTALDQMRRSIVSELAGLLSAMEYVQKTLTDEELADWKRRQQIACIGGPPNICLDRLENWITSLAESQLQTRQQIKKLEELQQKVSYKGDPIVQHRPMLEERIVELFRNLMKSAFVVERQPCMPMHPDRPLVIKTGVQFTTKVRLLVKFPELNYQLKIKVCIDKDSGDVAALRGSRKFNILGTNTKVMNMEESNNGSLSAEFKHLTLREQRCGNGGRANCDVSCVGDESQLRGCSLRGKKKDPELPTCCFSSSHSEKSL
;
A
#
# COMPACT_ATOMS: atom_id res chain seq x y z
N MET A 1 -0.70 33.75 -14.95
CA MET A 1 -0.24 32.39 -14.59
C MET A 1 0.31 31.79 -15.88
N ALA A 2 1.50 31.20 -15.87
CA ALA A 2 2.11 30.65 -17.08
C ALA A 2 1.23 29.55 -17.69
N GLN A 3 1.15 29.48 -19.02
CA GLN A 3 0.50 28.41 -19.78
C GLN A 3 0.98 27.03 -19.34
N TRP A 4 2.28 26.91 -19.03
CA TRP A 4 2.88 25.68 -18.50
C TRP A 4 2.17 25.15 -17.24
N ASN A 5 1.79 26.03 -16.31
CA ASN A 5 1.11 25.63 -15.08
C ASN A 5 -0.29 25.08 -15.36
N GLN A 6 -0.97 25.57 -16.40
CA GLN A 6 -2.28 25.05 -16.82
C GLN A 6 -2.15 23.67 -17.46
N LEU A 7 -1.09 23.45 -18.25
CA LEU A 7 -0.79 22.16 -18.86
C LEU A 7 -0.52 21.07 -17.82
N GLN A 8 0.21 21.41 -16.74
CA GLN A 8 0.51 20.48 -15.65
C GLN A 8 -0.73 20.02 -14.86
N GLN A 9 -1.86 20.71 -15.01
CA GLN A 9 -3.12 20.36 -14.35
C GLN A 9 -4.05 19.51 -15.23
N LEU A 10 -3.66 19.18 -16.46
CA LEU A 10 -4.45 18.36 -17.35
C LEU A 10 -4.43 16.87 -16.96
N ASP A 11 -5.45 16.13 -17.39
CA ASP A 11 -5.53 14.68 -17.20
C ASP A 11 -4.34 13.95 -17.86
N THR A 12 -3.95 12.79 -17.31
CA THR A 12 -2.78 12.00 -17.76
C THR A 12 -2.75 11.75 -19.27
N ARG A 13 -3.90 11.55 -19.92
CA ARG A 13 -3.97 11.35 -21.39
C ARG A 13 -3.43 12.54 -22.18
N TYR A 14 -3.68 13.76 -21.68
CA TYR A 14 -3.19 14.98 -22.31
C TYR A 14 -1.73 15.22 -21.93
N LEU A 15 -1.31 14.83 -20.72
CA LEU A 15 0.10 14.85 -20.33
C LEU A 15 0.95 13.88 -21.17
N GLU A 16 0.45 12.71 -21.54
CA GLU A 16 1.13 11.81 -22.49
C GLU A 16 1.28 12.44 -23.87
N GLN A 17 0.23 13.10 -24.38
CA GLN A 17 0.31 13.86 -25.62
C GLN A 17 1.32 15.01 -25.51
N LEU A 18 1.34 15.71 -24.36
CA LEU A 18 2.32 16.76 -24.06
C LEU A 18 3.75 16.21 -24.08
N HIS A 19 4.01 15.04 -23.48
CA HIS A 19 5.34 14.40 -23.52
C HIS A 19 5.79 14.11 -24.95
N GLN A 20 4.88 13.73 -25.85
CA GLN A 20 5.21 13.48 -27.26
C GLN A 20 5.58 14.77 -28.04
N LEU A 21 5.16 15.95 -27.57
CA LEU A 21 5.51 17.23 -28.22
C LEU A 21 6.99 17.60 -28.01
N TYR A 22 7.56 17.17 -26.87
CA TYR A 22 8.92 17.50 -26.49
C TYR A 22 9.87 16.36 -26.91
N SER A 23 10.86 16.72 -27.73
CA SER A 23 11.90 15.81 -28.21
C SER A 23 13.27 16.36 -27.88
N ASP A 24 14.33 15.62 -28.21
CA ASP A 24 15.72 16.08 -28.10
C ASP A 24 15.99 17.41 -28.82
N SER A 25 15.10 17.89 -29.69
CA SER A 25 15.26 19.15 -30.41
C SER A 25 14.95 20.38 -29.54
N PHE A 26 14.04 20.27 -28.56
CA PHE A 26 13.73 21.34 -27.61
C PHE A 26 13.39 20.70 -26.25
N PRO A 27 14.33 20.71 -25.29
CA PRO A 27 14.16 19.99 -24.03
C PRO A 27 12.99 20.50 -23.18
N MET A 28 12.19 19.60 -22.63
CA MET A 28 11.05 19.94 -21.76
C MET A 28 11.51 20.67 -20.49
N GLU A 29 12.69 20.35 -19.99
CA GLU A 29 13.29 21.01 -18.82
C GLU A 29 13.51 22.50 -19.08
N LEU A 30 13.93 22.85 -20.31
CA LEU A 30 14.10 24.25 -20.71
C LEU A 30 12.76 24.97 -20.78
N ARG A 31 11.75 24.32 -21.37
CA ARG A 31 10.38 24.82 -21.42
C ARG A 31 9.83 25.10 -20.02
N GLN A 32 10.08 24.21 -19.06
CA GLN A 32 9.61 24.33 -17.68
C GLN A 32 10.36 25.42 -16.91
N PHE A 33 11.69 25.40 -16.92
CA PHE A 33 12.50 26.34 -16.12
C PHE A 33 12.34 27.79 -16.58
N LEU A 34 12.12 28.00 -17.87
CA LEU A 34 11.97 29.33 -18.46
C LEU A 34 10.54 29.63 -18.93
N ALA A 35 9.54 28.90 -18.45
CA ALA A 35 8.15 29.02 -18.92
C ALA A 35 7.65 30.47 -18.99
N PRO A 36 7.78 31.31 -17.94
CA PRO A 36 7.27 32.68 -18.00
C PRO A 36 8.00 33.55 -19.04
N TRP A 37 9.30 33.35 -19.20
CA TRP A 37 10.08 34.11 -20.18
C TRP A 37 9.77 33.67 -21.61
N ILE A 38 9.80 32.36 -21.86
CA ILE A 38 9.49 31.78 -23.17
C ILE A 38 8.10 32.24 -23.64
N GLU A 39 7.08 32.19 -22.78
CA GLU A 39 5.70 32.56 -23.14
C GLU A 39 5.53 34.07 -23.40
N SER A 40 6.46 34.92 -22.95
CA SER A 40 6.42 36.37 -23.17
C SER A 40 7.03 36.83 -24.50
N GLN A 41 7.72 35.94 -25.23
CA GLN A 41 8.35 36.28 -26.50
C GLN A 41 7.42 35.99 -27.69
N ASP A 42 7.50 36.81 -28.74
CA ASP A 42 6.80 36.54 -30.01
C ASP A 42 7.63 35.62 -30.92
N TRP A 43 7.51 34.32 -30.67
CA TRP A 43 8.23 33.29 -31.43
C TRP A 43 7.78 33.18 -32.88
N ALA A 44 6.53 33.55 -33.20
CA ALA A 44 6.04 33.57 -34.57
C ALA A 44 6.72 34.68 -35.39
N TYR A 45 6.88 35.86 -34.78
CA TYR A 45 7.65 36.94 -35.39
C TYR A 45 9.13 36.59 -35.50
N ALA A 46 9.74 36.00 -34.46
CA ALA A 46 11.13 35.52 -34.50
C ALA A 46 11.35 34.48 -35.61
N ALA A 47 10.42 33.55 -35.81
CA ALA A 47 10.48 32.56 -36.88
C ALA A 47 10.40 33.15 -38.31
N SER A 48 9.95 34.40 -38.44
CA SER A 48 9.82 35.11 -39.72
C SER A 48 10.96 36.08 -40.03
N LYS A 49 11.77 36.45 -39.04
CA LYS A 49 12.81 37.49 -39.18
C LYS A 49 14.11 37.11 -38.48
N GLU A 50 15.15 36.88 -39.28
CA GLU A 50 16.45 36.37 -38.81
C GLU A 50 17.11 37.23 -37.73
N SER A 51 17.16 38.56 -37.91
CA SER A 51 17.76 39.45 -36.90
C SER A 51 17.03 39.42 -35.56
N HIS A 52 15.71 39.16 -35.57
CA HIS A 52 14.93 39.00 -34.35
C HIS A 52 15.14 37.61 -33.73
N ALA A 53 15.19 36.55 -34.54
CA ALA A 53 15.55 35.21 -34.08
C ALA A 53 16.92 35.18 -33.39
N THR A 54 17.93 35.82 -33.96
CA THR A 54 19.28 35.91 -33.36
C THR A 54 19.23 36.62 -32.01
N LEU A 55 18.52 37.75 -31.91
CA LEU A 55 18.35 38.48 -30.66
C LEU A 55 17.67 37.62 -29.58
N VAL A 56 16.52 37.02 -29.91
CA VAL A 56 15.75 36.18 -28.97
C VAL A 56 16.56 34.95 -28.56
N PHE A 57 17.35 34.37 -29.46
CA PHE A 57 18.21 33.24 -29.15
C PHE A 57 19.32 33.60 -28.16
N HIS A 58 20.00 34.74 -28.34
CA HIS A 58 21.00 35.20 -27.37
C HIS A 58 20.37 35.54 -26.01
N ASN A 59 19.18 36.14 -26.00
CA ASN A 59 18.44 36.39 -24.77
C ASN A 59 18.06 35.08 -24.06
N LEU A 60 17.63 34.05 -24.79
CA LEU A 60 17.36 32.72 -24.24
C LEU A 60 18.60 32.13 -23.55
N LEU A 61 19.78 32.24 -24.17
CA LEU A 61 21.04 31.79 -23.54
C LEU A 61 21.36 32.57 -22.25
N GLY A 62 21.09 33.88 -22.24
CA GLY A 62 21.24 34.72 -21.05
C GLY A 62 20.29 34.35 -19.92
N GLU A 63 19.04 34.00 -20.23
CA GLU A 63 18.08 33.50 -19.26
C GLU A 63 18.49 32.13 -18.69
N ILE A 64 19.07 31.24 -19.50
CA ILE A 64 19.65 29.98 -19.00
C ILE A 64 20.77 30.25 -17.99
N ASP A 65 21.64 31.24 -18.24
CA ASP A 65 22.71 31.63 -17.31
C ASP A 65 22.16 32.22 -16.01
N GLN A 66 21.07 32.99 -16.10
CA GLN A 66 20.40 33.52 -14.92
C GLN A 66 19.78 32.39 -14.08
N GLN A 67 19.08 31.43 -14.69
CA GLN A 67 18.53 30.28 -13.96
C GLN A 67 19.62 29.35 -13.41
N TYR A 68 20.72 29.16 -14.14
CA TYR A 68 21.86 28.41 -13.65
C TYR A 68 22.41 29.03 -12.36
N SER A 69 22.51 30.36 -12.31
CA SER A 69 22.98 31.09 -11.12
C SER A 69 22.03 30.92 -9.92
N ARG A 70 20.72 30.83 -10.16
CA ARG A 70 19.74 30.52 -9.11
C ARG A 70 19.91 29.09 -8.57
N PHE A 71 20.02 28.11 -9.45
CA PHE A 71 20.27 26.71 -9.04
C PHE A 71 21.64 26.50 -8.38
N LEU A 72 22.62 27.36 -8.66
CA LEU A 72 23.89 27.41 -7.96
C LEU A 72 23.70 27.82 -6.49
N GLN A 73 22.87 28.83 -6.23
CA GLN A 73 22.54 29.27 -4.86
C GLN A 73 21.75 28.20 -4.09
N GLU A 74 20.85 27.49 -4.78
CA GLU A 74 20.04 26.41 -4.20
C GLU A 74 20.80 25.07 -4.03
N SER A 75 22.08 25.01 -4.42
CA SER A 75 22.92 23.79 -4.37
C SER A 75 22.33 22.58 -5.12
N ASN A 76 21.47 22.80 -6.12
CA ASN A 76 20.86 21.73 -6.90
C ASN A 76 21.77 21.27 -8.05
N VAL A 77 22.71 20.38 -7.74
CA VAL A 77 23.73 19.89 -8.69
C VAL A 77 23.11 19.25 -9.95
N LEU A 78 21.96 18.59 -9.82
CA LEU A 78 21.29 17.94 -10.94
C LEU A 78 20.79 18.98 -11.97
N TYR A 79 20.07 20.01 -11.51
CA TYR A 79 19.56 21.05 -12.40
C TYR A 79 20.67 21.92 -12.98
N GLN A 80 21.75 22.15 -12.23
CA GLN A 80 22.96 22.80 -12.75
C GLN A 80 23.57 22.01 -13.93
N HIS A 81 23.76 20.71 -13.76
CA HIS A 81 24.30 19.84 -14.81
C HIS A 81 23.38 19.83 -16.05
N ASN A 82 22.07 19.71 -15.84
CA ASN A 82 21.09 19.67 -16.93
C ASN A 82 21.05 20.99 -17.73
N LEU A 83 20.98 22.15 -17.06
CA LEU A 83 20.99 23.44 -17.75
C LEU A 83 22.30 23.67 -18.54
N ARG A 84 23.44 23.26 -17.98
CA ARG A 84 24.74 23.36 -18.66
C ARG A 84 24.75 22.55 -19.96
N ARG A 85 24.24 21.31 -19.92
CA ARG A 85 24.14 20.43 -21.09
C ARG A 85 23.15 20.96 -22.12
N ILE A 86 22.00 21.46 -21.68
CA ILE A 86 20.99 22.08 -22.54
C ILE A 86 21.58 23.31 -23.26
N LYS A 87 22.26 24.20 -22.53
CA LYS A 87 22.90 25.39 -23.13
C LYS A 87 23.89 25.00 -24.24
N GLN A 88 24.78 24.05 -23.97
CA GLN A 88 25.75 23.55 -24.94
C GLN A 88 25.07 22.95 -26.17
N PHE A 89 24.01 22.16 -25.95
CA PHE A 89 23.20 21.59 -27.03
C PHE A 89 22.59 22.68 -27.92
N LEU A 90 21.91 23.66 -27.32
CA LEU A 90 21.28 24.75 -28.08
C LEU A 90 22.31 25.55 -28.89
N GLN A 91 23.45 25.87 -28.28
CA GLN A 91 24.54 26.59 -28.96
C GLN A 91 25.08 25.76 -30.14
N SER A 92 25.35 24.48 -29.95
CA SER A 92 25.88 23.62 -31.02
C SER A 92 24.92 23.46 -32.21
N ARG A 93 23.61 23.46 -31.95
CA ARG A 93 22.60 23.10 -32.95
C ARG A 93 21.96 24.31 -33.63
N TYR A 94 21.81 25.43 -32.92
CA TYR A 94 20.98 26.56 -33.38
C TYR A 94 21.71 27.90 -33.48
N LEU A 95 22.98 28.00 -33.05
CA LEU A 95 23.73 29.25 -33.12
C LEU A 95 23.84 29.80 -34.54
N GLU A 96 24.11 28.94 -35.52
CA GLU A 96 24.19 29.29 -36.95
C GLU A 96 22.81 29.39 -37.62
N LYS A 97 21.74 28.94 -36.95
CA LYS A 97 20.38 28.84 -37.52
C LYS A 97 19.30 29.16 -36.47
N PRO A 98 19.27 30.39 -35.90
CA PRO A 98 18.40 30.73 -34.78
C PRO A 98 16.91 30.74 -35.16
N MET A 99 16.58 30.85 -36.45
CA MET A 99 15.19 30.74 -36.91
C MET A 99 14.60 29.34 -36.73
N GLU A 100 15.42 28.28 -36.75
CA GLU A 100 14.96 26.90 -36.58
C GLU A 100 14.41 26.67 -35.16
N ILE A 101 15.14 27.10 -34.13
CA ILE A 101 14.65 27.03 -32.75
C ILE A 101 13.42 27.91 -32.54
N ALA A 102 13.37 29.10 -33.17
CA ALA A 102 12.19 29.95 -33.07
C ALA A 102 10.93 29.28 -33.64
N ARG A 103 11.04 28.57 -34.78
CA ARG A 103 9.95 27.77 -35.36
C ARG A 103 9.54 26.61 -34.46
N ILE A 104 10.50 25.91 -33.86
CA ILE A 104 10.23 24.78 -32.96
C ILE A 104 9.46 25.28 -31.73
N VAL A 105 9.94 26.34 -31.08
CA VAL A 105 9.27 26.88 -29.89
C VAL A 105 7.89 27.44 -30.22
N ALA A 106 7.74 28.18 -31.33
CA ALA A 106 6.43 28.65 -31.80
C ALA A 106 5.46 27.50 -32.03
N ARG A 107 5.92 26.40 -32.65
CA ARG A 107 5.12 25.21 -32.88
C ARG A 107 4.72 24.53 -31.56
N CYS A 108 5.66 24.34 -30.63
CA CYS A 108 5.37 23.74 -29.33
C CYS A 108 4.29 24.54 -28.58
N LEU A 109 4.44 25.88 -28.47
CA LEU A 109 3.46 26.74 -27.79
C LEU A 109 2.09 26.73 -28.48
N TRP A 110 2.06 26.62 -29.81
CA TRP A 110 0.81 26.49 -30.56
C TRP A 110 0.13 25.14 -30.30
N GLU A 111 0.88 24.04 -30.35
CA GLU A 111 0.37 22.69 -30.06
C GLU A 111 -0.11 22.55 -28.60
N GLU A 112 0.59 23.18 -27.64
CA GLU A 112 0.15 23.33 -26.25
C GLU A 112 -1.17 24.08 -26.12
N SER A 113 -1.32 25.20 -26.83
CA SER A 113 -2.55 25.99 -26.83
C SER A 113 -3.73 25.19 -27.39
N ARG A 114 -3.49 24.44 -28.48
CA ARG A 114 -4.47 23.53 -29.07
C ARG A 114 -4.85 22.40 -28.11
N LEU A 115 -3.89 21.85 -27.37
CA LEU A 115 -4.11 20.79 -26.39
C LEU A 115 -5.01 21.29 -25.24
N LEU A 116 -4.74 22.49 -24.71
CA LEU A 116 -5.59 23.13 -23.69
C LEU A 116 -7.02 23.37 -24.19
N GLN A 117 -7.18 23.84 -25.43
CA GLN A 117 -8.50 24.02 -26.05
C GLN A 117 -9.25 22.69 -26.20
N THR A 118 -8.54 21.63 -26.58
CA THR A 118 -9.11 20.27 -26.73
C THR A 118 -9.54 19.71 -25.37
N ALA A 119 -8.75 19.94 -24.31
CA ALA A 119 -9.12 19.56 -22.96
C ALA A 119 -10.33 20.33 -22.43
N ALA A 120 -10.38 21.64 -22.67
CA ALA A 120 -11.49 22.50 -22.24
C ALA A 120 -12.81 22.14 -22.94
N THR A 121 -12.78 21.83 -24.24
CA THR A 121 -13.97 21.39 -25.00
C THR A 121 -14.44 19.99 -24.58
N ALA A 122 -13.52 19.07 -24.29
CA ALA A 122 -13.86 17.75 -23.76
C ALA A 122 -14.49 17.82 -22.36
N ALA A 123 -14.08 18.78 -21.52
CA ALA A 123 -14.69 19.01 -20.21
C ALA A 123 -16.13 19.56 -20.28
N GLN A 124 -16.46 20.33 -21.32
CA GLN A 124 -17.80 20.93 -21.50
C GLN A 124 -18.85 20.00 -22.10
N GLN A 125 -18.44 18.97 -22.87
CA GLN A 125 -19.38 18.13 -23.64
C GLN A 125 -19.96 16.92 -22.89
N GLY A 126 -19.68 16.74 -21.60
CA GLY A 126 -20.39 15.76 -20.77
C GLY A 126 -20.21 14.30 -21.24
N GLY A 127 -19.23 13.61 -20.67
CA GLY A 127 -19.13 12.17 -20.85
C GLY A 127 -18.29 11.56 -19.75
N GLN A 128 -18.93 10.79 -18.89
CA GLN A 128 -18.32 9.79 -18.01
C GLN A 128 -17.46 8.82 -18.83
N ALA A 129 -16.25 9.24 -19.20
CA ALA A 129 -15.22 8.30 -19.59
C ALA A 129 -14.64 7.75 -18.29
N ASN A 130 -15.24 6.66 -17.81
CA ASN A 130 -14.67 5.78 -16.80
C ASN A 130 -13.32 5.24 -17.28
N HIS A 131 -12.26 6.03 -17.15
CA HIS A 131 -10.89 5.57 -17.31
C HIS A 131 -10.03 6.16 -16.19
N PRO A 132 -9.59 5.34 -15.22
CA PRO A 132 -8.87 5.81 -14.05
C PRO A 132 -7.39 6.03 -14.41
N THR A 133 -7.03 7.23 -14.85
CA THR A 133 -5.62 7.60 -15.05
C THR A 133 -5.33 8.96 -14.44
N ALA A 134 -5.26 8.94 -13.12
CA ALA A 134 -4.49 9.74 -12.18
C ALA A 134 -5.04 9.35 -10.81
N ALA A 135 -4.21 9.24 -9.78
CA ALA A 135 -4.65 8.89 -8.43
C ALA A 135 -5.44 10.05 -7.79
N VAL A 136 -6.60 10.41 -8.34
CA VAL A 136 -7.61 11.16 -7.60
C VAL A 136 -8.10 10.19 -6.54
N VAL A 137 -7.80 10.49 -5.28
CA VAL A 137 -8.34 9.75 -4.16
C VAL A 137 -9.85 9.71 -4.32
N THR A 138 -10.43 8.52 -4.49
CA THR A 138 -11.88 8.40 -4.64
C THR A 138 -12.56 8.78 -3.33
N GLU A 139 -13.80 9.26 -3.40
CA GLU A 139 -14.61 9.58 -2.22
C GLU A 139 -14.68 8.38 -1.24
N LYS A 140 -14.82 7.17 -1.79
CA LYS A 140 -14.75 5.90 -1.05
C LYS A 140 -13.45 5.77 -0.25
N GLN A 141 -12.31 6.07 -0.87
CA GLN A 141 -11.01 5.96 -0.24
C GLN A 141 -10.75 7.07 0.79
N GLN A 142 -11.36 8.25 0.64
CA GLN A 142 -11.40 9.29 1.68
C GLN A 142 -12.23 8.82 2.88
N MET A 143 -13.40 8.25 2.65
CA MET A 143 -14.24 7.71 3.72
C MET A 143 -13.53 6.58 4.49
N LEU A 144 -12.82 5.69 3.78
CA LEU A 144 -12.03 4.64 4.42
C LEU A 144 -10.91 5.22 5.31
N GLU A 145 -10.19 6.23 4.82
CA GLU A 145 -9.15 6.92 5.60
C GLU A 145 -9.75 7.56 6.87
N GLN A 146 -10.91 8.23 6.75
CA GLN A 146 -11.60 8.83 7.89
C GLN A 146 -11.98 7.76 8.92
N HIS A 147 -12.58 6.65 8.50
CA HIS A 147 -12.93 5.57 9.42
C HIS A 147 -11.72 4.94 10.10
N LEU A 148 -10.58 4.82 9.41
CA LEU A 148 -9.32 4.37 10.01
C LEU A 148 -8.78 5.34 11.06
N GLN A 149 -8.87 6.64 10.80
CA GLN A 149 -8.50 7.68 11.76
C GLN A 149 -9.42 7.65 12.99
N ASP A 150 -10.72 7.45 12.79
CA ASP A 150 -11.70 7.32 13.87
C ASP A 150 -11.41 6.09 14.74
N VAL A 151 -11.09 4.94 14.13
CA VAL A 151 -10.64 3.73 14.85
C VAL A 151 -9.42 4.05 15.71
N ARG A 152 -8.39 4.67 15.13
CA ARG A 152 -7.16 5.02 15.85
C ARG A 152 -7.44 5.95 17.03
N LYS A 153 -8.29 6.96 16.84
CA LYS A 153 -8.70 7.88 17.90
C LYS A 153 -9.40 7.15 19.04
N ARG A 154 -10.36 6.28 18.73
CA ARG A 154 -11.10 5.51 19.75
C ARG A 154 -10.19 4.57 20.54
N VAL A 155 -9.19 3.97 19.90
CA VAL A 155 -8.16 3.17 20.59
C VAL A 155 -7.38 4.01 21.60
N GLN A 156 -6.97 5.23 21.22
CA GLN A 156 -6.25 6.15 22.11
C GLN A 156 -7.13 6.64 23.28
N ASP A 157 -8.39 6.96 23.01
CA ASP A 157 -9.33 7.38 24.05
C ASP A 157 -9.57 6.25 25.07
N LEU A 158 -9.69 5.00 24.59
CA LEU A 158 -9.77 3.81 25.44
C LEU A 158 -8.49 3.59 26.25
N GLU A 159 -7.31 3.79 25.66
CA GLU A 159 -6.03 3.71 26.38
C GLU A 159 -6.00 4.68 27.57
N GLN A 160 -6.51 5.89 27.38
CA GLN A 160 -6.58 6.87 28.45
C GLN A 160 -7.57 6.45 29.54
N LYS A 161 -8.73 5.92 29.17
CA LYS A 161 -9.72 5.38 30.14
C LYS A 161 -9.17 4.18 30.91
N MET A 162 -8.37 3.33 30.26
CA MET A 162 -7.69 2.19 30.88
C MET A 162 -6.75 2.64 32.00
N LYS A 163 -5.98 3.72 31.79
CA LYS A 163 -5.13 4.30 32.83
C LYS A 163 -5.93 4.86 34.01
N VAL A 164 -7.06 5.51 33.73
CA VAL A 164 -7.92 6.08 34.78
C VAL A 164 -8.53 4.98 35.65
N VAL A 165 -9.05 3.89 35.03
CA VAL A 165 -9.62 2.77 35.81
C VAL A 165 -8.54 2.02 36.60
N GLU A 166 -7.33 1.89 36.06
CA GLU A 166 -6.20 1.29 36.77
C GLU A 166 -5.84 2.10 38.02
N ASN A 167 -5.66 3.42 37.88
CA ASN A 167 -5.35 4.30 39.02
C ASN A 167 -6.46 4.25 40.09
N LEU A 168 -7.73 4.36 39.69
CA LEU A 168 -8.86 4.29 40.62
C LEU A 168 -8.90 2.95 41.35
N GLN A 169 -8.52 1.88 40.68
CA GLN A 169 -8.49 0.55 41.27
C GLN A 169 -7.34 0.37 42.25
N ASP A 170 -6.16 0.90 41.93
CA ASP A 170 -5.01 0.87 42.84
C ASP A 170 -5.28 1.75 44.09
N ASP A 171 -5.93 2.92 43.93
CA ASP A 171 -6.41 3.75 45.04
C ASP A 171 -7.43 3.01 45.91
N PHE A 172 -8.38 2.32 45.28
CA PHE A 172 -9.38 1.51 45.99
C PHE A 172 -8.71 0.39 46.80
N ASP A 173 -7.78 -0.35 46.18
CA ASP A 173 -7.05 -1.46 46.82
C ASP A 173 -6.21 -0.96 48.01
N PHE A 174 -5.52 0.17 47.86
CA PHE A 174 -4.78 0.81 48.94
C PHE A 174 -5.69 1.21 50.11
N ASN A 175 -6.80 1.89 49.82
CA ASN A 175 -7.77 2.34 50.83
C ASN A 175 -8.42 1.15 51.55
N TYR A 176 -8.76 0.09 50.81
CA TYR A 176 -9.35 -1.12 51.36
C TYR A 176 -8.38 -1.85 52.29
N LYS A 177 -7.12 -2.05 51.87
CA LYS A 177 -6.07 -2.67 52.71
C LYS A 177 -5.79 -1.86 53.96
N THR A 178 -5.72 -0.53 53.83
CA THR A 178 -5.55 0.38 54.97
C THR A 178 -6.69 0.22 55.97
N LEU A 179 -7.95 0.23 55.51
CA LEU A 179 -9.11 0.06 56.39
C LEU A 179 -9.13 -1.32 57.06
N LYS A 180 -8.82 -2.39 56.31
CA LYS A 180 -8.76 -3.76 56.83
C LYS A 180 -7.71 -3.91 57.93
N SER A 181 -6.49 -3.42 57.69
CA SER A 181 -5.41 -3.44 58.68
C SER A 181 -5.71 -2.64 59.96
N GLN A 182 -6.50 -1.55 59.84
CA GLN A 182 -6.98 -0.77 60.99
C GLN A 182 -8.09 -1.51 61.75
N GLY A 183 -8.97 -2.23 61.05
CA GLY A 183 -10.01 -3.07 61.65
C GLY A 183 -9.44 -4.23 62.47
N ASP A 184 -8.42 -4.92 61.94
CA ASP A 184 -7.74 -6.03 62.65
C ASP A 184 -6.97 -5.57 63.92
N MET A 185 -6.69 -4.26 64.05
CA MET A 185 -6.05 -3.64 65.22
C MET A 185 -7.05 -2.98 66.20
N GLN A 186 -8.33 -2.82 65.82
CA GLN A 186 -9.32 -2.01 66.53
C GLN A 186 -10.23 -2.77 67.51
N ASP A 187 -10.07 -4.09 67.66
CA ASP A 187 -10.75 -4.90 68.70
C ASP A 187 -10.42 -4.47 70.14
N LEU A 188 -9.57 -3.44 70.34
CA LEU A 188 -9.11 -2.94 71.64
C LEU A 188 -9.56 -1.50 71.99
N ASN A 189 -10.20 -0.71 71.11
CA ASN A 189 -10.59 0.67 71.48
C ASN A 189 -11.83 1.23 70.72
N GLY A 190 -12.97 1.31 71.41
CA GLY A 190 -14.32 1.50 70.84
C GLY A 190 -14.71 2.90 70.32
N ASN A 191 -13.78 3.86 70.18
CA ASN A 191 -14.12 5.27 69.90
C ASN A 191 -14.10 5.70 68.41
N ASN A 192 -13.82 4.79 67.45
CA ASN A 192 -13.61 5.12 66.03
C ASN A 192 -14.69 4.61 65.05
N GLN A 193 -15.88 4.21 65.52
CA GLN A 193 -16.91 3.61 64.66
C GLN A 193 -17.47 4.56 63.57
N SER A 194 -17.62 5.85 63.86
CA SER A 194 -18.15 6.83 62.89
C SER A 194 -17.19 7.07 61.71
N VAL A 195 -15.90 7.19 61.99
CA VAL A 195 -14.84 7.35 60.98
C VAL A 195 -14.72 6.12 60.10
N THR A 196 -14.84 4.93 60.69
CA THR A 196 -14.80 3.65 59.98
C THR A 196 -16.00 3.50 59.02
N ARG A 197 -17.21 3.89 59.46
CA ARG A 197 -18.40 3.94 58.59
C ARG A 197 -18.22 4.89 57.41
N GLN A 198 -17.65 6.08 57.64
CA GLN A 198 -17.40 7.04 56.57
C GLN A 198 -16.40 6.51 55.53
N LYS A 199 -15.31 5.88 55.97
CA LYS A 199 -14.35 5.23 55.07
C LYS A 199 -14.96 4.07 54.28
N MET A 200 -15.84 3.30 54.90
CA MET A 200 -16.57 2.22 54.20
C MET A 200 -17.48 2.77 53.11
N GLN A 201 -18.22 3.85 53.40
CA GLN A 201 -19.05 4.53 52.40
C GLN A 201 -18.22 5.08 51.22
N GLN A 202 -17.02 5.61 51.50
CA GLN A 202 -16.10 6.05 50.44
C GLN A 202 -15.65 4.89 49.56
N LEU A 203 -15.32 3.73 50.14
CA LEU A 203 -14.97 2.52 49.37
C LEU A 203 -16.12 2.02 48.50
N GLU A 204 -17.36 2.05 49.00
CA GLU A 204 -18.55 1.70 48.22
C GLU A 204 -18.74 2.65 47.01
N GLN A 205 -18.50 3.95 47.20
CA GLN A 205 -18.53 4.93 46.10
C GLN A 205 -17.44 4.67 45.06
N MET A 206 -16.21 4.38 45.51
CA MET A 206 -15.11 4.02 44.61
C MET A 206 -15.41 2.74 43.83
N LEU A 207 -15.97 1.72 44.48
CA LEU A 207 -16.36 0.47 43.81
C LEU A 207 -17.48 0.70 42.78
N THR A 208 -18.44 1.57 43.09
CA THR A 208 -19.50 1.96 42.16
C THR A 208 -18.93 2.69 40.94
N ALA A 209 -17.99 3.62 41.15
CA ALA A 209 -17.31 4.31 40.06
C ALA A 209 -16.46 3.34 39.20
N LEU A 210 -15.79 2.36 39.83
CA LEU A 210 -15.08 1.29 39.12
C LEU A 210 -16.01 0.46 38.24
N ASP A 211 -17.17 0.05 38.75
CA ASP A 211 -18.16 -0.70 37.95
C ASP A 211 -18.67 0.11 36.75
N GLN A 212 -19.01 1.38 36.95
CA GLN A 212 -19.45 2.27 35.86
C GLN A 212 -18.36 2.43 34.78
N MET A 213 -17.11 2.64 35.21
CA MET A 213 -15.98 2.79 34.28
C MET A 213 -15.71 1.49 33.52
N ARG A 214 -15.75 0.33 34.19
CA ARG A 214 -15.61 -0.99 33.55
C ARG A 214 -16.72 -1.24 32.52
N ARG A 215 -17.98 -0.92 32.84
CA ARG A 215 -19.12 -1.03 31.89
C ARG A 215 -18.91 -0.16 30.66
N SER A 216 -18.49 1.10 30.86
CA SER A 216 -18.19 2.04 29.77
C SER A 216 -17.07 1.50 28.87
N ILE A 217 -15.94 1.07 29.45
CA ILE A 217 -14.81 0.53 28.69
C ILE A 217 -15.20 -0.72 27.89
N VAL A 218 -15.91 -1.66 28.52
CA VAL A 218 -16.36 -2.90 27.85
C VAL A 218 -17.30 -2.60 26.68
N SER A 219 -18.25 -1.69 26.87
CA SER A 219 -19.18 -1.26 25.81
C SER A 219 -18.46 -0.58 24.65
N GLU A 220 -17.52 0.32 24.96
CA GLU A 220 -16.73 1.03 23.96
C GLU A 220 -15.78 0.10 23.20
N LEU A 221 -15.17 -0.88 23.86
CA LEU A 221 -14.40 -1.94 23.21
C LEU A 221 -15.29 -2.74 22.24
N ALA A 222 -16.49 -3.15 22.66
CA ALA A 222 -17.42 -3.87 21.79
C ALA A 222 -17.79 -3.05 20.53
N GLY A 223 -18.06 -1.75 20.70
CA GLY A 223 -18.34 -0.83 19.60
C GLY A 223 -17.14 -0.58 18.69
N LEU A 224 -15.93 -0.50 19.25
CA LEU A 224 -14.68 -0.37 18.50
C LEU A 224 -14.42 -1.62 17.65
N LEU A 225 -14.61 -2.83 18.20
CA LEU A 225 -14.45 -4.07 17.44
C LEU A 225 -15.41 -4.15 16.25
N SER A 226 -16.66 -3.69 16.41
CA SER A 226 -17.61 -3.62 15.31
C SER A 226 -17.20 -2.61 14.23
N ALA A 227 -16.64 -1.47 14.61
CA ALA A 227 -16.08 -0.50 13.67
C ALA A 227 -14.84 -1.06 12.93
N MET A 228 -13.94 -1.73 13.64
CA MET A 228 -12.79 -2.42 13.06
C MET A 228 -13.22 -3.49 12.06
N GLU A 229 -14.25 -4.28 12.38
CA GLU A 229 -14.78 -5.30 11.48
C GLU A 229 -15.32 -4.70 10.18
N TYR A 230 -16.07 -3.60 10.27
CA TYR A 230 -16.59 -2.88 9.11
C TYR A 230 -15.46 -2.36 8.22
N VAL A 231 -14.50 -1.62 8.81
CA VAL A 231 -13.33 -1.11 8.08
C VAL A 231 -12.52 -2.23 7.45
N GLN A 232 -12.32 -3.33 8.18
CA GLN A 232 -11.59 -4.49 7.68
C GLN A 232 -12.25 -5.10 6.45
N LYS A 233 -13.58 -5.27 6.45
CA LYS A 233 -14.33 -5.80 5.29
C LYS A 233 -14.17 -4.90 4.07
N THR A 234 -14.35 -3.58 4.22
CA THR A 234 -14.13 -2.64 3.10
C THR A 234 -12.71 -2.71 2.56
N LEU A 235 -11.71 -2.86 3.44
CA LEU A 235 -10.31 -2.99 3.04
C LEU A 235 -10.05 -4.31 2.29
N THR A 236 -10.48 -5.45 2.83
CA THR A 236 -10.15 -6.77 2.27
C THR A 236 -11.00 -7.16 1.07
N ASP A 237 -12.30 -6.87 1.12
CA ASP A 237 -13.27 -7.39 0.16
C ASP A 237 -13.45 -6.43 -1.02
N GLU A 238 -13.07 -5.16 -0.84
CA GLU A 238 -13.19 -4.14 -1.89
C GLU A 238 -11.83 -3.62 -2.33
N GLU A 239 -11.10 -2.83 -1.52
CA GLU A 239 -9.87 -2.16 -1.99
C GLU A 239 -8.76 -3.17 -2.37
N LEU A 240 -8.59 -4.23 -1.58
CA LEU A 240 -7.63 -5.29 -1.86
C LEU A 240 -8.08 -6.15 -3.05
N ALA A 241 -9.38 -6.42 -3.18
CA ALA A 241 -9.93 -7.15 -4.32
C ALA A 241 -9.77 -6.37 -5.63
N ASP A 242 -10.03 -5.06 -5.60
CA ASP A 242 -9.83 -4.14 -6.72
C ASP A 242 -8.35 -4.04 -7.10
N TRP A 243 -7.44 -4.02 -6.12
CA TRP A 243 -6.01 -4.09 -6.39
C TRP A 243 -5.62 -5.43 -7.04
N LYS A 244 -6.11 -6.57 -6.53
CA LYS A 244 -5.87 -7.89 -7.14
C LYS A 244 -6.39 -7.93 -8.59
N ARG A 245 -7.55 -7.32 -8.86
CA ARG A 245 -8.11 -7.21 -10.20
C ARG A 245 -7.25 -6.33 -11.12
N ARG A 246 -6.78 -5.17 -10.63
CA ARG A 246 -5.84 -4.32 -11.37
C ARG A 246 -4.52 -5.04 -11.65
N GLN A 247 -4.01 -5.83 -10.70
CA GLN A 247 -2.82 -6.65 -10.92
C GLN A 247 -3.02 -7.69 -12.02
N GLN A 248 -4.18 -8.37 -12.07
CA GLN A 248 -4.51 -9.28 -13.17
C GLN A 248 -4.49 -8.57 -14.52
N ILE A 249 -5.11 -7.40 -14.61
CA ILE A 249 -5.19 -6.59 -15.84
C ILE A 249 -3.78 -6.12 -16.26
N ALA A 250 -2.95 -5.68 -15.31
CA ALA A 250 -1.58 -5.29 -15.59
C ALA A 250 -0.72 -6.47 -16.12
N CYS A 251 -0.96 -7.69 -15.62
CA CYS A 251 -0.24 -8.88 -16.10
C CYS A 251 -0.57 -9.24 -17.57
N ILE A 252 -1.67 -8.76 -18.13
CA ILE A 252 -2.05 -8.98 -19.53
C ILE A 252 -1.82 -7.73 -20.41
N GLY A 253 -0.96 -6.80 -19.97
CA GLY A 253 -0.59 -5.60 -20.73
C GLY A 253 -1.47 -4.37 -20.47
N GLY A 254 -2.34 -4.41 -19.46
CA GLY A 254 -3.08 -3.24 -19.01
C GLY A 254 -2.23 -2.22 -18.22
N PRO A 255 -2.83 -1.10 -17.78
CA PRO A 255 -2.09 -0.01 -17.13
C PRO A 255 -1.39 -0.46 -15.83
N PRO A 256 -0.15 -0.02 -15.58
CA PRO A 256 0.73 -0.60 -14.54
C PRO A 256 0.46 -0.09 -13.12
N ASN A 257 -0.67 0.58 -12.83
CA ASN A 257 -0.89 1.18 -11.50
C ASN A 257 -1.29 0.14 -10.43
N ILE A 258 -0.28 -0.55 -9.89
CA ILE A 258 -0.39 -1.63 -8.90
C ILE A 258 0.39 -1.35 -7.60
N CYS A 259 0.69 -0.08 -7.30
CA CYS A 259 1.40 0.28 -6.07
C CYS A 259 0.62 -0.15 -4.81
N LEU A 260 1.32 -0.78 -3.86
CA LEU A 260 0.75 -1.32 -2.62
C LEU A 260 0.84 -0.35 -1.44
N ASP A 261 1.58 0.75 -1.54
CA ASP A 261 1.93 1.60 -0.39
C ASP A 261 0.70 2.10 0.38
N ARG A 262 -0.38 2.47 -0.31
CA ARG A 262 -1.60 2.94 0.34
C ARG A 262 -2.33 1.82 1.09
N LEU A 263 -2.44 0.65 0.47
CA LEU A 263 -3.01 -0.54 1.11
C LEU A 263 -2.16 -0.99 2.31
N GLU A 264 -0.84 -0.96 2.18
CA GLU A 264 0.09 -1.27 3.27
C GLU A 264 -0.09 -0.31 4.45
N ASN A 265 -0.21 0.99 4.20
CA ASN A 265 -0.45 1.97 5.26
C ASN A 265 -1.78 1.73 5.98
N TRP A 266 -2.87 1.49 5.25
CA TRP A 266 -4.18 1.21 5.82
C TRP A 266 -4.21 -0.08 6.63
N ILE A 267 -3.68 -1.16 6.06
CA ILE A 267 -3.64 -2.48 6.70
C ILE A 267 -2.75 -2.43 7.94
N THR A 268 -1.59 -1.77 7.86
CA THR A 268 -0.69 -1.62 9.00
C THR A 268 -1.36 -0.80 10.11
N SER A 269 -1.96 0.35 9.79
CA SER A 269 -2.69 1.18 10.77
C SER A 269 -3.80 0.41 11.50
N LEU A 270 -4.58 -0.39 10.75
CA LEU A 270 -5.64 -1.21 11.34
C LEU A 270 -5.06 -2.33 12.21
N ALA A 271 -3.97 -2.98 11.75
CA ALA A 271 -3.30 -4.03 12.50
C ALA A 271 -2.69 -3.53 13.82
N GLU A 272 -2.09 -2.34 13.83
CA GLU A 272 -1.59 -1.67 15.06
C GLU A 272 -2.74 -1.42 16.03
N SER A 273 -3.83 -0.85 15.53
CA SER A 273 -5.04 -0.57 16.32
C SER A 273 -5.59 -1.85 16.95
N GLN A 274 -5.65 -2.94 16.18
CA GLN A 274 -6.10 -4.24 16.67
C GLN A 274 -5.18 -4.84 17.74
N LEU A 275 -3.86 -4.74 17.55
CA LEU A 275 -2.90 -5.22 18.56
C LEU A 275 -2.99 -4.41 19.85
N GLN A 276 -3.13 -3.08 19.76
CA GLN A 276 -3.29 -2.23 20.94
C GLN A 276 -4.61 -2.55 21.67
N THR A 277 -5.72 -2.71 20.96
CA THR A 277 -6.99 -3.16 21.56
C THR A 277 -6.85 -4.52 22.26
N ARG A 278 -6.10 -5.45 21.68
CA ARG A 278 -5.81 -6.73 22.35
C ARG A 278 -4.99 -6.55 23.63
N GLN A 279 -4.01 -5.64 23.65
CA GLN A 279 -3.27 -5.31 24.88
C GLN A 279 -4.20 -4.71 25.95
N GLN A 280 -5.13 -3.83 25.57
CA GLN A 280 -6.14 -3.28 26.49
C GLN A 280 -7.05 -4.38 27.07
N ILE A 281 -7.49 -5.34 26.26
CA ILE A 281 -8.31 -6.47 26.72
C ILE A 281 -7.52 -7.37 27.70
N LYS A 282 -6.23 -7.61 27.45
CA LYS A 282 -5.35 -8.30 28.42
C LYS A 282 -5.19 -7.50 29.71
N LYS A 283 -5.07 -6.18 29.61
CA LYS A 283 -4.97 -5.32 30.79
C LYS A 283 -6.24 -5.36 31.65
N LEU A 284 -7.42 -5.47 31.02
CA LEU A 284 -8.67 -5.73 31.76
C LEU A 284 -8.64 -7.06 32.51
N GLU A 285 -8.02 -8.11 31.96
CA GLU A 285 -7.82 -9.38 32.66
C GLU A 285 -6.96 -9.20 33.92
N GLU A 286 -5.85 -8.47 33.83
CA GLU A 286 -5.00 -8.15 34.98
C GLU A 286 -5.77 -7.37 36.06
N LEU A 287 -6.56 -6.38 35.65
CA LEU A 287 -7.40 -5.59 36.58
C LEU A 287 -8.48 -6.46 37.24
N GLN A 288 -9.09 -7.36 36.48
CA GLN A 288 -10.07 -8.30 37.01
C GLN A 288 -9.46 -9.30 38.01
N GLN A 289 -8.23 -9.75 37.78
CA GLN A 289 -7.52 -10.63 38.73
C GLN A 289 -7.24 -9.94 40.07
N LYS A 290 -6.96 -8.63 40.05
CA LYS A 290 -6.76 -7.82 41.27
C LYS A 290 -8.07 -7.56 42.03
N VAL A 291 -9.13 -7.16 41.33
CA VAL A 291 -10.44 -6.82 41.93
C VAL A 291 -11.56 -7.35 41.03
N SER A 292 -12.45 -8.17 41.59
CA SER A 292 -13.65 -8.66 40.90
C SER A 292 -14.81 -8.86 41.87
N TYR A 293 -16.02 -8.93 41.34
CA TYR A 293 -17.25 -8.99 42.11
C TYR A 293 -18.38 -9.66 41.31
N LYS A 294 -19.49 -9.97 41.99
CA LYS A 294 -20.67 -10.54 41.33
C LYS A 294 -21.25 -9.53 40.34
N GLY A 295 -21.34 -9.91 39.07
CA GLY A 295 -21.82 -9.04 38.01
C GLY A 295 -20.75 -8.13 37.38
N ASP A 296 -19.46 -8.42 37.63
CA ASP A 296 -18.33 -7.73 37.02
C ASP A 296 -18.39 -7.80 35.48
N PRO A 297 -18.49 -6.65 34.78
CA PRO A 297 -18.60 -6.59 33.32
C PRO A 297 -17.42 -7.24 32.61
N ILE A 298 -16.22 -7.19 33.21
CA ILE A 298 -15.02 -7.77 32.61
C ILE A 298 -15.18 -9.29 32.52
N VAL A 299 -15.62 -9.94 33.60
CA VAL A 299 -15.82 -11.40 33.62
C VAL A 299 -16.87 -11.83 32.58
N GLN A 300 -17.94 -11.04 32.44
CA GLN A 300 -19.05 -11.37 31.54
C GLN A 300 -18.70 -11.24 30.06
N HIS A 301 -17.93 -10.23 29.67
CA HIS A 301 -17.77 -9.86 28.26
C HIS A 301 -16.37 -10.07 27.69
N ARG A 302 -15.32 -10.08 28.53
CA ARG A 302 -13.92 -10.18 28.07
C ARG A 302 -13.66 -11.41 27.19
N PRO A 303 -14.14 -12.63 27.49
CA PRO A 303 -13.86 -13.79 26.63
C PRO A 303 -14.32 -13.58 25.18
N MET A 304 -15.51 -13.01 25.00
CA MET A 304 -16.06 -12.69 23.68
C MET A 304 -15.25 -11.58 22.99
N LEU A 305 -14.81 -10.56 23.72
CA LEU A 305 -13.97 -9.49 23.17
C LEU A 305 -12.61 -10.02 22.69
N GLU A 306 -11.95 -10.87 23.48
CA GLU A 306 -10.67 -11.49 23.11
C GLU A 306 -10.82 -12.42 21.89
N GLU A 307 -11.88 -13.22 21.82
CA GLU A 307 -12.15 -14.06 20.66
C GLU A 307 -12.32 -13.22 19.38
N ARG A 308 -13.15 -12.17 19.44
CA ARG A 308 -13.41 -11.27 18.31
C ARG A 308 -12.16 -10.56 17.83
N ILE A 309 -11.35 -9.99 18.73
CA ILE A 309 -10.14 -9.27 18.31
C ILE A 309 -9.09 -10.20 17.71
N VAL A 310 -8.95 -11.42 18.26
CA VAL A 310 -8.03 -12.43 17.72
C VAL A 310 -8.47 -12.87 16.33
N GLU A 311 -9.76 -13.05 16.09
CA GLU A 311 -10.27 -13.45 14.78
C GLU A 311 -10.15 -12.33 13.74
N LEU A 312 -10.45 -11.09 14.12
CA LEU A 312 -10.22 -9.91 13.26
C LEU A 312 -8.75 -9.82 12.84
N PHE A 313 -7.83 -9.84 13.81
CA PHE A 313 -6.40 -9.77 13.53
C PHE A 313 -5.92 -10.94 12.68
N ARG A 314 -6.37 -12.17 12.98
CA ARG A 314 -6.02 -13.38 12.20
C ARG A 314 -6.45 -13.22 10.74
N ASN A 315 -7.65 -12.72 10.48
CA ASN A 315 -8.19 -12.59 9.13
C ASN A 315 -7.52 -11.45 8.37
N LEU A 316 -7.29 -10.30 9.01
CA LEU A 316 -6.49 -9.21 8.42
C LEU A 316 -5.11 -9.72 8.02
N MET A 317 -4.46 -10.45 8.93
CA MET A 317 -3.15 -11.03 8.73
C MET A 317 -3.09 -12.07 7.61
N LYS A 318 -4.18 -12.80 7.34
CA LYS A 318 -4.29 -13.72 6.18
C LYS A 318 -4.42 -12.92 4.89
N SER A 319 -5.34 -11.95 4.84
CA SER A 319 -5.60 -11.13 3.66
C SER A 319 -4.42 -10.24 3.28
N ALA A 320 -3.62 -9.80 4.25
CA ALA A 320 -2.46 -8.95 4.04
C ALA A 320 -1.26 -9.66 3.37
N PHE A 321 -1.25 -10.99 3.30
CA PHE A 321 -0.15 -11.71 2.67
C PHE A 321 -0.43 -11.92 1.18
N VAL A 322 0.19 -11.11 0.32
CA VAL A 322 -0.12 -11.07 -1.12
C VAL A 322 1.10 -11.41 -1.98
N VAL A 323 0.83 -11.81 -3.22
CA VAL A 323 1.84 -11.92 -4.27
C VAL A 323 1.98 -10.54 -4.92
N GLU A 324 3.09 -9.84 -4.67
CA GLU A 324 3.34 -8.51 -5.22
C GLU A 324 3.79 -8.59 -6.68
N ARG A 325 4.68 -9.54 -7.01
CA ARG A 325 5.09 -9.83 -8.39
C ARG A 325 4.78 -11.28 -8.71
N GLN A 326 3.88 -11.47 -9.66
CA GLN A 326 3.49 -12.79 -10.15
C GLN A 326 4.68 -13.53 -10.79
N PRO A 327 4.64 -14.88 -10.85
CA PRO A 327 5.68 -15.68 -11.50
C PRO A 327 6.01 -15.18 -12.91
N CYS A 328 7.28 -14.84 -13.15
CA CYS A 328 7.72 -14.35 -14.45
C CYS A 328 9.16 -14.80 -14.75
N MET A 329 9.41 -15.17 -16.01
CA MET A 329 10.76 -15.46 -16.50
C MET A 329 11.47 -14.15 -16.85
N PRO A 330 12.66 -13.85 -16.30
CA PRO A 330 13.37 -12.60 -16.60
C PRO A 330 13.67 -12.37 -18.08
N MET A 331 13.74 -13.44 -18.89
CA MET A 331 13.97 -13.38 -20.34
C MET A 331 12.71 -13.08 -21.15
N HIS A 332 11.53 -13.13 -20.53
CA HIS A 332 10.24 -12.88 -21.16
C HIS A 332 9.37 -11.99 -20.24
N PRO A 333 9.78 -10.74 -19.95
CA PRO A 333 9.11 -9.89 -18.99
C PRO A 333 7.65 -9.55 -19.37
N ASP A 334 7.35 -9.51 -20.67
CA ASP A 334 6.02 -9.20 -21.21
C ASP A 334 5.04 -10.39 -21.14
N ARG A 335 5.50 -11.57 -20.72
CA ARG A 335 4.68 -12.78 -20.58
C ARG A 335 4.73 -13.33 -19.16
N PRO A 336 4.24 -12.58 -18.15
CA PRO A 336 4.09 -13.11 -16.80
C PRO A 336 3.10 -14.29 -16.82
N LEU A 337 3.16 -15.14 -15.80
CA LEU A 337 2.33 -16.34 -15.66
C LEU A 337 2.58 -17.43 -16.73
N VAL A 338 3.59 -17.28 -17.60
CA VAL A 338 4.02 -18.32 -18.54
C VAL A 338 5.41 -18.80 -18.15
N ILE A 339 5.52 -20.06 -17.72
CA ILE A 339 6.79 -20.63 -17.21
C ILE A 339 7.24 -21.79 -18.08
N LYS A 340 8.42 -21.68 -18.66
CA LYS A 340 9.07 -22.76 -19.41
C LYS A 340 9.82 -23.69 -18.46
N THR A 341 9.59 -25.00 -18.58
CA THR A 341 10.32 -25.99 -17.77
C THR A 341 11.82 -25.90 -18.01
N GLY A 342 12.61 -26.04 -16.95
CA GLY A 342 14.06 -25.88 -17.02
C GLY A 342 14.56 -24.44 -17.12
N VAL A 343 13.67 -23.45 -17.28
CA VAL A 343 14.02 -22.02 -17.29
C VAL A 343 13.77 -21.42 -15.90
N GLN A 344 14.66 -20.51 -15.51
CA GLN A 344 14.54 -19.81 -14.24
C GLN A 344 13.43 -18.75 -14.29
N PHE A 345 12.68 -18.65 -13.20
CA PHE A 345 11.68 -17.62 -12.99
C PHE A 345 11.79 -17.01 -11.60
N THR A 346 11.12 -15.88 -11.41
CA THR A 346 11.06 -15.16 -10.14
C THR A 346 9.62 -14.93 -9.72
N THR A 347 9.38 -14.81 -8.42
CA THR A 347 8.11 -14.39 -7.82
C THR A 347 8.42 -13.61 -6.54
N LYS A 348 7.59 -12.63 -6.18
CA LYS A 348 7.76 -11.84 -4.97
C LYS A 348 6.46 -11.80 -4.19
N VAL A 349 6.55 -12.12 -2.90
CA VAL A 349 5.44 -11.97 -1.94
C VAL A 349 5.72 -10.82 -0.98
N ARG A 350 4.67 -10.17 -0.52
CA ARG A 350 4.72 -9.05 0.43
C ARG A 350 3.68 -9.25 1.52
N LEU A 351 4.04 -8.89 2.75
CA LEU A 351 3.08 -8.78 3.85
C LEU A 351 2.74 -7.30 4.04
N LEU A 352 1.48 -6.93 3.79
CA LEU A 352 0.98 -5.56 3.89
C LEU A 352 0.83 -5.06 5.34
N VAL A 353 1.06 -5.94 6.33
CA VAL A 353 1.24 -5.54 7.73
C VAL A 353 2.74 -5.34 7.96
N LYS A 354 3.14 -4.09 8.07
CA LYS A 354 4.54 -3.69 8.18
C LYS A 354 4.94 -3.46 9.64
N PHE A 355 5.31 -4.54 10.32
CA PHE A 355 5.87 -4.48 11.67
C PHE A 355 7.37 -4.74 11.68
N PRO A 356 8.19 -3.82 12.21
CA PRO A 356 9.63 -4.04 12.37
C PRO A 356 9.97 -5.33 13.14
N GLU A 357 9.12 -5.71 14.11
CA GLU A 357 9.25 -6.92 14.92
C GLU A 357 9.14 -8.20 14.11
N LEU A 358 8.53 -8.17 12.92
CA LEU A 358 8.40 -9.32 12.02
C LEU A 358 9.60 -9.48 11.09
N ASN A 359 10.53 -8.52 11.07
CA ASN A 359 11.71 -8.58 10.22
C ASN A 359 12.55 -9.82 10.54
N TYR A 360 12.85 -10.62 9.52
CA TYR A 360 13.53 -11.92 9.64
C TYR A 360 12.82 -13.01 10.44
N GLN A 361 11.59 -12.78 10.92
CA GLN A 361 10.84 -13.78 11.71
C GLN A 361 10.05 -14.75 10.84
N LEU A 362 9.67 -14.36 9.64
CA LEU A 362 8.78 -15.13 8.78
C LEU A 362 9.56 -15.90 7.70
N LYS A 363 9.51 -17.23 7.76
CA LYS A 363 10.06 -18.12 6.72
C LYS A 363 8.96 -18.55 5.76
N ILE A 364 9.05 -18.10 4.52
CA ILE A 364 8.13 -18.40 3.43
C ILE A 364 8.62 -19.64 2.67
N LYS A 365 7.71 -20.55 2.32
CA LYS A 365 7.99 -21.69 1.45
C LYS A 365 7.10 -21.67 0.21
N VAL A 366 7.72 -21.77 -0.97
CA VAL A 366 7.02 -21.93 -2.24
C VAL A 366 6.78 -23.43 -2.48
N CYS A 367 5.59 -23.75 -2.96
CA CYS A 367 5.21 -25.10 -3.38
C CYS A 367 4.28 -25.02 -4.58
N ILE A 368 4.27 -26.07 -5.39
CA ILE A 368 3.32 -26.26 -6.49
C ILE A 368 2.47 -27.50 -6.17
N ASP A 369 1.21 -27.49 -6.58
CA ASP A 369 0.26 -28.62 -6.53
C ASP A 369 -0.07 -29.25 -5.15
N LYS A 370 0.26 -28.56 -4.04
CA LYS A 370 0.22 -29.13 -2.68
C LYS A 370 -1.18 -29.52 -2.18
N ASP A 371 -2.25 -28.88 -2.65
CA ASP A 371 -3.64 -29.13 -2.19
C ASP A 371 -4.54 -29.74 -3.28
N SER A 372 -3.99 -30.33 -4.35
CA SER A 372 -4.76 -31.07 -5.37
C SER A 372 -5.37 -32.40 -4.86
N GLY A 373 -5.48 -32.55 -3.53
CA GLY A 373 -5.81 -33.78 -2.84
C GLY A 373 -7.29 -34.16 -2.76
N ASP A 374 -8.25 -33.25 -2.99
CA ASP A 374 -9.68 -33.57 -2.79
C ASP A 374 -10.65 -33.00 -3.84
N VAL A 375 -10.20 -32.16 -4.78
CA VAL A 375 -11.02 -31.75 -5.93
C VAL A 375 -10.38 -32.37 -7.15
N ALA A 376 -10.96 -33.50 -7.59
CA ALA A 376 -10.66 -34.23 -8.82
C ALA A 376 -9.56 -33.55 -9.65
N ALA A 377 -8.28 -33.84 -9.34
CA ALA A 377 -7.19 -33.45 -10.21
C ALA A 377 -7.60 -33.90 -11.60
N LEU A 378 -7.78 -32.95 -12.52
CA LEU A 378 -8.19 -33.23 -13.89
C LEU A 378 -7.40 -34.45 -14.34
N ARG A 379 -8.13 -35.54 -14.62
CA ARG A 379 -7.54 -36.86 -14.80
C ARG A 379 -6.56 -36.76 -15.98
N GLY A 380 -5.26 -36.83 -15.71
CA GLY A 380 -4.22 -36.66 -16.73
C GLY A 380 -3.37 -35.38 -16.63
N SER A 381 -3.64 -34.47 -15.69
CA SER A 381 -2.80 -33.28 -15.49
C SER A 381 -1.37 -33.63 -15.11
N ARG A 382 -0.42 -32.97 -15.77
CA ARG A 382 1.01 -33.07 -15.49
C ARG A 382 1.31 -32.54 -14.08
N LYS A 383 2.30 -33.12 -13.41
CA LYS A 383 2.78 -32.65 -12.11
C LYS A 383 4.16 -32.05 -12.25
N PHE A 384 4.45 -31.00 -11.50
CA PHE A 384 5.74 -30.32 -11.54
C PHE A 384 6.38 -30.26 -10.15
N ASN A 385 7.70 -30.17 -10.12
CA ASN A 385 8.48 -29.91 -8.92
C ASN A 385 9.21 -28.58 -9.06
N ILE A 386 9.19 -27.78 -7.99
CA ILE A 386 10.00 -26.58 -7.87
C ILE A 386 11.42 -26.98 -7.45
N LEU A 387 12.39 -26.60 -8.27
CA LEU A 387 13.82 -26.68 -8.00
C LEU A 387 14.37 -25.28 -7.64
N GLY A 388 15.50 -25.26 -6.94
CA GLY A 388 16.13 -24.03 -6.44
C GLY A 388 15.77 -23.72 -4.98
N THR A 389 15.95 -22.46 -4.58
CA THR A 389 15.73 -22.00 -3.21
C THR A 389 14.24 -21.81 -2.93
N ASN A 390 13.55 -22.90 -2.58
CA ASN A 390 12.11 -22.91 -2.34
C ASN A 390 11.68 -22.35 -0.96
N THR A 391 12.63 -21.94 -0.12
CA THR A 391 12.34 -21.22 1.13
C THR A 391 13.13 -19.92 1.21
N LYS A 392 12.47 -18.83 1.60
CA LYS A 392 13.07 -17.51 1.76
C LYS A 392 12.55 -16.88 3.05
N VAL A 393 13.44 -16.21 3.78
CA VAL A 393 13.05 -15.41 4.94
C VAL A 393 12.60 -14.04 4.45
N MET A 394 11.48 -13.57 4.97
CA MET A 394 10.93 -12.25 4.68
C MET A 394 11.73 -11.18 5.44
N ASN A 395 12.10 -10.12 4.73
CA ASN A 395 12.91 -9.04 5.27
C ASN A 395 12.39 -7.68 4.81
N MET A 396 12.80 -6.62 5.52
CA MET A 396 12.54 -5.25 5.11
C MET A 396 13.45 -4.86 3.94
N GLU A 397 12.87 -4.38 2.83
CA GLU A 397 13.62 -3.82 1.70
C GLU A 397 14.06 -2.37 1.95
N GLU A 398 15.19 -1.96 1.38
CA GLU A 398 15.76 -0.60 1.47
C GLU A 398 15.09 0.43 0.51
N SER A 399 13.83 0.24 0.15
CA SER A 399 13.09 1.22 -0.66
C SER A 399 12.69 2.45 0.17
N ASN A 400 12.37 3.58 -0.48
CA ASN A 400 12.00 4.85 0.18
C ASN A 400 10.91 4.69 1.26
N ASN A 401 10.02 3.71 1.10
CA ASN A 401 8.95 3.42 2.05
C ASN A 401 9.13 2.09 2.79
N GLY A 402 10.20 1.32 2.56
CA GLY A 402 10.55 0.02 3.17
C GLY A 402 9.42 -1.02 3.20
N SER A 403 9.55 -2.15 2.51
CA SER A 403 8.49 -3.18 2.46
C SER A 403 8.91 -4.50 3.09
N LEU A 404 7.98 -5.17 3.80
CA LEU A 404 8.22 -6.49 4.37
C LEU A 404 7.90 -7.56 3.32
N SER A 405 8.92 -8.05 2.62
CA SER A 405 8.74 -8.90 1.44
C SER A 405 9.76 -10.04 1.35
N ALA A 406 9.46 -11.02 0.52
CA ALA A 406 10.34 -12.13 0.21
C ALA A 406 10.35 -12.37 -1.30
N GLU A 407 11.50 -12.10 -1.92
CA GLU A 407 11.70 -12.36 -3.34
C GLU A 407 12.40 -13.71 -3.55
N PHE A 408 11.78 -14.55 -4.37
CA PHE A 408 12.33 -15.81 -4.83
C PHE A 408 12.94 -15.62 -6.20
N LYS A 409 14.26 -15.79 -6.28
CA LYS A 409 15.02 -15.80 -7.53
C LYS A 409 15.49 -17.23 -7.82
N HIS A 410 15.74 -17.53 -9.09
CA HIS A 410 16.30 -18.81 -9.53
C HIS A 410 15.40 -20.02 -9.23
N LEU A 411 14.07 -19.83 -9.18
CA LEU A 411 13.14 -20.96 -9.15
C LEU A 411 13.11 -21.59 -10.54
N THR A 412 13.01 -22.91 -10.61
CA THR A 412 12.89 -23.64 -11.90
C THR A 412 11.85 -24.74 -11.77
N LEU A 413 11.04 -24.96 -12.80
CA LEU A 413 10.09 -26.07 -12.83
C LEU A 413 10.68 -27.28 -13.56
N ARG A 414 10.49 -28.47 -12.97
CA ARG A 414 10.81 -29.76 -13.60
C ARG A 414 9.59 -30.65 -13.55
N GLU A 415 9.20 -31.18 -14.71
CA GLU A 415 8.10 -32.14 -14.81
C GLU A 415 8.41 -33.42 -14.02
N GLN A 416 7.43 -33.86 -13.24
CA GLN A 416 7.45 -35.12 -12.52
C GLN A 416 6.93 -36.22 -13.44
N ARG A 417 7.83 -37.09 -13.91
CA ARG A 417 7.44 -38.28 -14.67
C ARG A 417 6.72 -39.28 -13.75
N CYS A 418 5.45 -39.56 -14.01
CA CYS A 418 4.68 -40.57 -13.27
C CYS A 418 5.09 -41.99 -13.71
N GLY A 419 5.35 -42.88 -12.74
CA GLY A 419 5.58 -44.32 -12.97
C GLY A 419 4.30 -45.14 -13.20
N ASN A 420 3.11 -44.68 -12.76
CA ASN A 420 1.89 -45.50 -12.69
C ASN A 420 0.58 -44.77 -13.09
N GLY A 421 0.62 -43.74 -13.96
CA GLY A 421 -0.60 -43.04 -14.43
C GLY A 421 -1.01 -43.48 -15.83
N GLY A 422 -2.06 -44.30 -15.95
CA GLY A 422 -2.58 -44.76 -17.24
C GLY A 422 -3.06 -43.60 -18.12
N ARG A 423 -2.51 -43.50 -19.34
CA ARG A 423 -3.06 -42.67 -20.42
C ARG A 423 -4.31 -43.36 -20.95
N ALA A 424 -5.49 -43.06 -20.39
CA ALA A 424 -6.75 -43.55 -20.93
C ALA A 424 -7.45 -42.43 -21.72
N ASN A 425 -7.45 -42.59 -23.04
CA ASN A 425 -8.27 -41.98 -24.10
C ASN A 425 -8.61 -40.47 -24.07
N CYS A 426 -8.01 -39.79 -25.06
CA CYS A 426 -8.70 -38.99 -26.08
C CYS A 426 -9.71 -37.93 -25.61
N ASP A 427 -9.19 -36.83 -25.07
CA ASP A 427 -9.11 -35.59 -25.83
C ASP A 427 -7.75 -34.98 -25.52
N VAL A 428 -6.99 -34.60 -26.55
CA VAL A 428 -5.74 -33.85 -26.38
C VAL A 428 -6.17 -32.50 -25.82
N SER A 429 -6.19 -32.35 -24.50
CA SER A 429 -6.21 -31.03 -23.87
C SER A 429 -5.06 -30.27 -24.48
N CYS A 430 -5.39 -29.21 -25.24
CA CYS A 430 -4.46 -28.43 -26.03
C CYS A 430 -3.19 -28.19 -25.23
N VAL A 431 -2.04 -28.55 -25.79
CA VAL A 431 -0.71 -28.49 -25.13
C VAL A 431 -0.39 -27.08 -24.57
N GLY A 432 -1.16 -26.06 -24.93
CA GLY A 432 -1.05 -24.69 -24.45
C GLY A 432 -2.02 -24.21 -23.35
N ASP A 433 -3.07 -24.96 -22.98
CA ASP A 433 -4.13 -24.49 -22.06
C ASP A 433 -4.25 -25.33 -20.77
N GLU A 434 -3.13 -25.61 -20.10
CA GLU A 434 -3.16 -26.08 -18.71
C GLU A 434 -2.75 -24.95 -17.76
N SER A 435 -3.75 -24.26 -17.20
CA SER A 435 -3.56 -23.27 -16.14
C SER A 435 -3.42 -23.96 -14.78
N GLN A 436 -2.21 -24.05 -14.23
CA GLN A 436 -1.92 -24.77 -12.99
C GLN A 436 -0.92 -24.00 -12.14
N LEU A 437 -1.41 -23.27 -11.14
CA LEU A 437 -0.66 -22.89 -9.94
C LEU A 437 -1.60 -22.29 -8.88
N ARG A 438 -1.52 -22.79 -7.64
CA ARG A 438 -2.13 -22.20 -6.44
C ARG A 438 -1.24 -22.44 -5.22
N GLY A 439 -0.59 -21.39 -4.73
CA GLY A 439 -0.27 -21.22 -3.30
C GLY A 439 1.21 -21.09 -2.90
N CYS A 440 1.53 -19.98 -2.25
CA CYS A 440 2.66 -19.88 -1.30
C CYS A 440 2.17 -20.23 0.12
N SER A 441 2.97 -20.98 0.90
CA SER A 441 2.58 -21.42 2.26
C SER A 441 3.56 -20.89 3.32
N LEU A 442 3.02 -20.15 4.28
CA LEU A 442 3.68 -19.86 5.57
C LEU A 442 3.59 -21.07 6.51
N ARG A 443 4.63 -21.34 7.33
CA ARG A 443 4.48 -22.21 8.51
C ARG A 443 3.62 -21.45 9.53
N GLY A 444 2.33 -21.75 9.52
CA GLY A 444 1.28 -21.08 10.28
C GLY A 444 0.14 -20.64 9.38
N LYS A 445 -0.61 -21.61 8.83
CA LYS A 445 -1.84 -21.51 7.98
C LYS A 445 -2.23 -20.09 7.48
N LYS A 446 -1.40 -19.49 6.63
CA LYS A 446 -1.78 -18.37 5.74
C LYS A 446 -1.42 -18.77 4.31
N LYS A 447 -2.39 -18.65 3.41
CA LYS A 447 -2.28 -18.99 1.99
C LYS A 447 -3.01 -17.90 1.21
N ASP A 448 -2.34 -17.31 0.24
CA ASP A 448 -2.97 -16.55 -0.83
C ASP A 448 -2.46 -17.20 -2.14
N PRO A 449 -3.35 -17.73 -3.00
CA PRO A 449 -2.94 -18.39 -4.22
C PRO A 449 -2.48 -17.36 -5.28
N GLU A 450 -1.38 -17.65 -5.97
CA GLU A 450 -0.99 -16.99 -7.22
C GLU A 450 -2.10 -17.12 -8.28
N LEU A 451 -2.06 -16.26 -9.29
CA LEU A 451 -2.93 -16.44 -10.46
C LEU A 451 -2.56 -17.74 -11.18
N PRO A 452 -3.52 -18.40 -11.86
CA PRO A 452 -3.23 -19.60 -12.63
C PRO A 452 -2.10 -19.32 -13.64
N THR A 453 -1.07 -20.16 -13.64
CA THR A 453 0.13 -20.04 -14.46
C THR A 453 0.18 -21.18 -15.48
N CYS A 454 0.58 -20.91 -16.72
CA CYS A 454 0.72 -21.91 -17.78
C CYS A 454 2.16 -22.42 -17.89
N CYS A 455 2.35 -23.74 -17.97
CA CYS A 455 3.68 -24.39 -18.02
C CYS A 455 3.95 -25.04 -19.40
N PHE A 456 5.10 -24.73 -20.02
CA PHE A 456 5.48 -25.23 -21.36
C PHE A 456 6.81 -25.98 -21.39
N SER A 457 6.93 -27.01 -22.23
CA SER A 457 8.12 -27.87 -22.35
C SER A 457 8.95 -27.68 -23.64
N SER A 458 8.46 -26.95 -24.65
CA SER A 458 9.20 -26.68 -25.90
C SER A 458 8.90 -25.29 -26.48
N SER A 459 9.86 -24.68 -27.19
CA SER A 459 9.74 -23.34 -27.82
C SER A 459 8.97 -23.32 -29.14
N HIS A 460 8.45 -24.45 -29.63
CA HIS A 460 7.71 -24.49 -30.90
C HIS A 460 6.23 -24.06 -30.79
N SER A 461 5.73 -23.80 -29.58
CA SER A 461 4.38 -23.31 -29.33
C SER A 461 4.28 -21.78 -29.17
N GLU A 462 5.37 -21.03 -29.39
CA GLU A 462 5.43 -19.56 -29.20
C GLU A 462 4.71 -18.71 -30.27
N LYS A 463 4.16 -19.33 -31.34
CA LYS A 463 3.56 -18.61 -32.48
C LYS A 463 2.03 -18.52 -32.49
N SER A 464 1.34 -18.95 -31.43
CA SER A 464 -0.12 -18.89 -31.40
C SER A 464 -0.63 -18.55 -29.99
N LEU A 465 -0.38 -17.31 -29.58
CA LEU A 465 -1.04 -16.60 -28.46
C LEU A 465 -0.75 -15.10 -28.54
#